data_AF-A0A8T3NW09-F1
#
_entry.id   AF-A0A8T3NW09-F1
#
_cell.length_a   1.000
_cell.length_b   1.000
_cell.length_c   1.000
_cell.angle_alpha   90.00
_cell.angle_beta   90.00
_cell.angle_gamma   90.00
#
_symmetry.space_group_name_H-M   'P 1'
#
loop_
_entity.id
_entity.type
_entity.pdbx_description
1 polymer ?
#
loop_
_entity_poly.entity_id
_entity_poly.type
_entity_poly.pdbx_seq_one_letter_code
_entity_poly.pdbx_strand_id
1 'polypeptide(L)'
;FTVTTEAWRTALAERRYKLVFKLHPSCKQAYPELQAAVAREAGLIFANGNSTEELIRRALGVITVNSTVGVESLLLDRPVLSLGQACYGIPGVTSTARSVEGISKWLDSLVTGKLPAATHREAFLQYLANEYCIPEHHKAPSQAHFSAIARRLSDASRLVPISETLGSETAAQNEEESEFAAA
;
A
#
# COMPACT_ATOMS: atom_id res chain seq x y z
N PHE A 1 0.98 8.04 -11.26
CA PHE A 1 0.63 7.66 -12.65
C PHE A 1 1.89 7.54 -13.49
N THR A 2 2.54 8.65 -13.86
CA THR A 2 3.71 8.68 -14.76
C THR A 2 4.80 7.69 -14.40
N VAL A 3 5.30 7.73 -13.16
CA VAL A 3 6.36 6.84 -12.66
C VAL A 3 6.00 5.36 -12.83
N THR A 4 4.77 4.97 -12.47
CA THR A 4 4.31 3.57 -12.58
C THR A 4 4.15 3.14 -14.04
N THR A 5 3.64 4.03 -14.89
CA THR A 5 3.49 3.75 -16.33
C THR A 5 4.85 3.61 -17.00
N GLU A 6 5.81 4.49 -16.68
CA GLU A 6 7.18 4.41 -17.17
C GLU A 6 7.85 3.11 -16.75
N ALA A 7 7.75 2.76 -15.47
CA ALA A 7 8.31 1.51 -14.96
C ALA A 7 7.72 0.27 -15.65
N TRP A 8 6.41 0.29 -15.94
CA TRP A 8 5.73 -0.75 -16.70
C TRP A 8 6.16 -0.80 -18.17
N ARG A 9 6.37 0.34 -18.83
CA ARG A 9 6.92 0.39 -20.19
C ARG A 9 8.27 -0.32 -20.27
N THR A 10 9.16 0.00 -19.34
CA THR A 10 10.51 -0.57 -19.27
C THR A 10 10.49 -2.07 -18.99
N ALA A 11 9.61 -2.55 -18.11
CA ALA A 11 9.66 -3.93 -17.62
C ALA A 11 8.75 -4.91 -18.39
N LEU A 12 7.56 -4.47 -18.82
CA LEU A 12 6.43 -5.36 -19.10
C LEU A 12 5.64 -5.05 -20.38
N ALA A 13 5.71 -3.84 -20.95
CA ALA A 13 4.84 -3.46 -22.06
C ALA A 13 4.98 -4.38 -23.29
N GLU A 14 6.20 -4.78 -23.64
CA GLU A 14 6.47 -5.69 -24.76
C GLU A 14 6.09 -7.16 -24.44
N ARG A 15 5.82 -7.48 -23.17
CA ARG A 15 5.54 -8.83 -22.67
C ARG A 15 4.04 -9.12 -22.56
N ARG A 16 3.18 -8.26 -23.13
CA ARG A 16 1.70 -8.37 -23.15
C ARG A 16 1.01 -8.37 -21.77
N TYR A 17 1.69 -7.91 -20.72
CA TYR A 17 1.05 -7.68 -19.42
C TYR A 17 0.35 -6.32 -19.40
N LYS A 18 -0.79 -6.26 -18.72
CA LYS A 18 -1.60 -5.04 -18.61
C LYS A 18 -1.33 -4.32 -17.29
N LEU A 19 -1.29 -2.98 -17.32
CA LEU A 19 -1.30 -2.15 -16.12
C LEU A 19 -2.70 -1.57 -15.95
N VAL A 20 -3.36 -1.96 -14.86
CA VAL A 20 -4.74 -1.59 -14.57
C VAL A 20 -4.79 -0.56 -13.46
N PHE A 21 -5.36 0.60 -13.74
CA PHE A 21 -5.63 1.67 -12.79
C PHE A 21 -7.08 1.60 -12.31
N LYS A 22 -7.27 1.81 -11.00
CA LYS A 22 -8.58 1.90 -10.37
C LYS A 22 -8.65 3.18 -9.52
N LEU A 23 -9.64 4.02 -9.79
CA LEU A 23 -9.92 5.18 -8.95
C LEU A 23 -10.63 4.76 -7.66
N HIS A 24 -10.34 5.48 -6.58
CA HIS A 24 -11.04 5.35 -5.31
C HIS A 24 -12.53 5.70 -5.50
N PRO A 25 -13.49 4.95 -4.93
CA PRO A 25 -14.93 5.20 -5.13
C PRO A 25 -15.37 6.62 -4.75
N SER A 26 -14.73 7.21 -3.74
CA SER A 26 -15.02 8.58 -3.29
C SER A 26 -14.27 9.67 -4.07
N CYS A 27 -13.44 9.30 -5.06
CA CYS A 27 -12.74 10.27 -5.89
C CYS A 27 -13.74 10.94 -6.83
N LYS A 28 -13.94 12.25 -6.66
CA LYS A 28 -14.86 13.05 -7.49
C LYS A 28 -14.21 13.53 -8.80
N GLN A 29 -12.91 13.34 -8.96
CA GLN A 29 -12.14 13.87 -10.08
C GLN A 29 -12.10 12.89 -11.25
N ALA A 30 -12.39 13.38 -12.46
CA ALA A 30 -12.50 12.55 -13.65
C ALA A 30 -11.16 12.27 -14.36
N TYR A 31 -10.12 13.08 -14.12
CA TYR A 31 -8.79 12.96 -14.75
C TYR A 31 -8.80 12.71 -16.27
N PRO A 32 -9.46 13.58 -17.08
CA PRO A 32 -9.62 13.35 -18.51
C PRO A 32 -8.29 13.18 -19.27
N GLU A 33 -7.26 13.90 -18.87
CA GLU A 33 -5.92 13.79 -19.46
C GLU A 33 -5.29 12.41 -19.22
N LEU A 34 -5.48 11.83 -18.03
CA LEU A 34 -4.99 10.48 -17.74
C LEU A 34 -5.80 9.43 -18.50
N GLN A 35 -7.12 9.63 -18.63
CA GLN A 35 -7.97 8.74 -19.43
C GLN A 35 -7.54 8.76 -20.91
N ALA A 36 -7.27 9.94 -21.47
CA ALA A 36 -6.76 10.09 -22.82
C ALA A 36 -5.36 9.47 -22.98
N ALA A 37 -4.47 9.61 -21.99
CA ALA A 37 -3.17 8.96 -22.00
C ALA A 37 -3.29 7.43 -22.02
N VAL A 38 -4.15 6.87 -21.17
CA VAL A 38 -4.45 5.43 -21.12
C VAL A 38 -5.04 4.94 -22.44
N ALA A 39 -5.98 5.68 -23.04
CA ALA A 39 -6.63 5.28 -24.29
C ALA A 39 -5.69 5.20 -25.49
N ARG A 40 -4.57 5.94 -25.47
CA ARG A 40 -3.57 5.96 -26.56
C ARG A 40 -2.54 4.84 -26.48
N GLU A 41 -2.47 4.10 -25.37
CA GLU A 41 -1.40 3.15 -25.12
C GLU A 41 -1.95 1.76 -24.80
N ALA A 42 -1.67 0.81 -25.71
CA ALA A 42 -2.13 -0.56 -25.55
C ALA A 42 -1.54 -1.20 -24.29
N GLY A 43 -2.41 -1.78 -23.46
CA GLY A 43 -2.02 -2.44 -22.21
C GLY A 43 -2.30 -1.62 -20.95
N LEU A 44 -2.52 -0.31 -21.07
CA LEU A 44 -3.03 0.51 -19.96
C LEU A 44 -4.57 0.45 -19.91
N ILE A 45 -5.15 0.34 -18.71
CA ILE A 45 -6.60 0.22 -18.55
C ILE A 45 -7.07 1.01 -17.32
N PHE A 46 -8.17 1.76 -17.44
CA PHE A 46 -8.96 2.20 -16.28
C PHE A 46 -10.13 1.24 -16.05
N ALA A 47 -10.12 0.52 -14.93
CA ALA A 47 -11.14 -0.49 -14.60
C ALA A 47 -12.13 0.01 -13.53
N ASN A 48 -12.64 1.24 -13.69
CA ASN A 48 -13.44 1.89 -12.66
C ASN A 48 -14.79 1.23 -12.36
N GLY A 49 -15.33 0.46 -13.31
CA GLY A 49 -16.57 -0.31 -13.14
C GLY A 49 -16.40 -1.67 -12.45
N ASN A 50 -15.16 -2.14 -12.24
CA ASN A 50 -14.89 -3.39 -11.55
C ASN A 50 -14.80 -3.19 -10.04
N SER A 51 -15.13 -4.23 -9.27
CA SER A 51 -14.86 -4.23 -7.83
C SER A 51 -13.35 -4.36 -7.58
N THR A 52 -12.88 -3.77 -6.48
CA THR A 52 -11.46 -3.86 -6.11
C THR A 52 -11.04 -5.32 -5.89
N GLU A 53 -11.88 -6.12 -5.22
CA GLU A 53 -11.62 -7.54 -5.00
C GLU A 53 -11.46 -8.33 -6.32
N GLU A 54 -12.34 -8.11 -7.30
CA GLU A 54 -12.26 -8.78 -8.61
C GLU A 54 -10.92 -8.48 -9.30
N LEU A 55 -10.49 -7.21 -9.24
CA LEU A 55 -9.21 -6.79 -9.81
C LEU A 55 -8.03 -7.44 -9.08
N ILE A 56 -8.02 -7.46 -7.74
CA ILE A 56 -6.96 -8.08 -6.95
C ILE A 56 -6.85 -9.57 -7.27
N ARG A 57 -7.97 -10.31 -7.28
CA ARG A 57 -7.96 -11.76 -7.53
C ARG A 57 -7.41 -12.15 -8.90
N ARG A 58 -7.53 -11.27 -9.89
CA ARG A 58 -7.01 -11.47 -11.25
C ARG A 58 -5.64 -10.85 -11.48
N ALA A 59 -5.13 -10.05 -10.53
CA ALA A 59 -3.83 -9.42 -10.64
C ALA A 59 -2.70 -10.41 -10.32
N LEU A 60 -1.56 -10.21 -10.99
CA LEU A 60 -0.31 -10.88 -10.59
C LEU A 60 0.24 -10.27 -9.30
N GLY A 61 0.13 -8.95 -9.16
CA GLY A 61 0.54 -8.19 -7.99
C GLY A 61 -0.12 -6.80 -7.99
N VAL A 62 -0.08 -6.13 -6.86
CA VAL A 62 -0.79 -4.86 -6.63
C VAL A 62 0.20 -3.77 -6.23
N ILE A 63 0.11 -2.62 -6.89
CA ILE A 63 0.87 -1.42 -6.54
C ILE A 63 -0.09 -0.43 -5.87
N THR A 64 0.30 0.11 -4.73
CA THR A 64 -0.48 1.10 -3.98
C THR A 64 0.44 2.15 -3.37
N VAL A 65 -0.08 3.32 -3.05
CA VAL A 65 0.68 4.34 -2.31
C VAL A 65 0.66 4.00 -0.83
N ASN A 66 -0.52 4.04 -0.21
CA ASN A 66 -0.74 3.71 1.20
C ASN A 66 -2.18 3.25 1.49
N SER A 67 -2.92 2.83 0.46
CA SER A 67 -4.33 2.47 0.58
C SER A 67 -4.55 1.15 1.32
N THR A 68 -5.68 0.98 2.02
CA THR A 68 -6.09 -0.30 2.64
C THR A 68 -6.21 -1.44 1.63
N VAL A 69 -6.34 -1.14 0.34
CA VAL A 69 -6.26 -2.11 -0.76
C VAL A 69 -4.98 -2.95 -0.69
N GLY A 70 -3.88 -2.42 -0.13
CA GLY A 70 -2.68 -3.21 0.15
C GLY A 70 -2.93 -4.35 1.14
N VAL A 71 -3.66 -4.08 2.23
CA VAL A 71 -4.04 -5.11 3.21
C VAL A 71 -5.03 -6.12 2.62
N GLU A 72 -6.01 -5.66 1.85
CA GLU A 72 -6.94 -6.55 1.11
C GLU A 72 -6.17 -7.48 0.15
N SER A 73 -5.15 -6.95 -0.51
CA SER A 73 -4.28 -7.73 -1.41
C SER A 73 -3.45 -8.77 -0.66
N LEU A 74 -2.92 -8.41 0.51
CA LEU A 74 -2.27 -9.37 1.40
C LEU A 74 -3.25 -10.46 1.84
N LEU A 75 -4.48 -10.14 2.24
CA LEU A 75 -5.50 -11.14 2.60
C LEU A 75 -5.77 -12.12 1.45
N LEU A 76 -5.75 -11.64 0.21
CA LEU A 76 -5.98 -12.43 -1.00
C LEU A 76 -4.73 -13.10 -1.59
N ASP A 77 -3.64 -13.15 -0.81
CA ASP A 77 -2.35 -13.75 -1.17
C ASP A 77 -1.74 -13.19 -2.46
N ARG A 78 -1.84 -11.87 -2.62
CA ARG A 78 -1.24 -11.15 -3.75
C ARG A 78 -0.01 -10.37 -3.30
N PRO A 79 1.11 -10.44 -4.04
CA PRO A 79 2.26 -9.59 -3.80
C PRO A 79 1.89 -8.10 -3.89
N VAL A 80 2.38 -7.31 -2.93
CA VAL A 80 2.12 -5.88 -2.85
C VAL A 80 3.42 -5.09 -2.92
N LEU A 81 3.39 -4.02 -3.71
CA LEU A 81 4.39 -2.95 -3.72
C LEU A 81 3.78 -1.67 -3.14
N SER A 82 4.30 -1.24 -1.99
CA SER A 82 3.94 0.05 -1.38
C SER A 82 4.89 1.14 -1.86
N LEU A 83 4.35 2.21 -2.44
CA LEU A 83 5.12 3.36 -2.92
C LEU A 83 5.24 4.49 -1.88
N GLY A 84 4.33 4.51 -0.91
CA GLY A 84 4.29 5.50 0.17
C GLY A 84 4.56 4.89 1.54
N GLN A 85 4.36 5.71 2.57
CA GLN A 85 4.37 5.27 3.97
C GLN A 85 3.05 4.57 4.29
N ALA A 86 3.10 3.24 4.38
CA ALA A 86 1.97 2.41 4.76
C ALA A 86 2.32 1.64 6.03
N CYS A 87 1.36 1.45 6.94
CA CYS A 87 1.57 0.68 8.17
C CYS A 87 1.92 -0.81 7.91
N TYR A 88 1.64 -1.31 6.70
CA TYR A 88 2.01 -2.64 6.22
C TYR A 88 3.29 -2.65 5.37
N GLY A 89 3.93 -1.49 5.17
CA GLY A 89 5.16 -1.29 4.39
C GLY A 89 6.42 -1.88 5.05
N ILE A 90 6.30 -3.08 5.61
CA ILE A 90 7.27 -3.74 6.47
C ILE A 90 8.03 -4.81 5.67
N PRO A 91 9.38 -4.92 5.81
CA PRO A 91 10.15 -6.00 5.21
C PRO A 91 9.59 -7.39 5.55
N GLY A 92 9.36 -8.21 4.52
CA GLY A 92 8.74 -9.52 4.66
C GLY A 92 7.20 -9.51 4.70
N VAL A 93 6.55 -8.33 4.70
CA VAL A 93 5.09 -8.19 4.48
C VAL A 93 4.83 -7.71 3.05
N THR A 94 5.41 -6.58 2.67
CA THR A 94 5.32 -6.03 1.31
C THR A 94 6.68 -5.60 0.79
N SER A 95 6.83 -5.49 -0.53
CA SER A 95 7.95 -4.77 -1.12
C SER A 95 7.71 -3.26 -1.08
N THR A 96 8.77 -2.46 -1.13
CA THR A 96 8.70 -1.00 -1.28
C THR A 96 9.60 -0.54 -2.41
N ALA A 97 9.25 0.57 -3.07
CA ALA A 97 10.08 1.20 -4.09
C ALA A 97 9.87 2.72 -4.10
N ARG A 98 10.93 3.47 -4.42
CA ARG A 98 10.94 4.94 -4.46
C ARG A 98 11.43 5.53 -5.80
N SER A 99 11.67 4.68 -6.80
CA SER A 99 12.13 5.08 -8.13
C SER A 99 11.49 4.24 -9.24
N VAL A 100 11.61 4.71 -10.49
CA VAL A 100 11.18 3.96 -11.68
C VAL A 100 11.88 2.61 -11.75
N GLU A 101 13.20 2.58 -11.55
CA GLU A 101 14.04 1.39 -11.62
C GLU A 101 13.62 0.36 -10.56
N GLY A 102 13.33 0.82 -9.34
CA GLY A 102 12.85 -0.05 -8.27
C GLY A 102 11.51 -0.71 -8.61
N ILE A 103 10.57 0.06 -9.17
CA ILE A 103 9.27 -0.46 -9.61
C ILE A 103 9.47 -1.43 -10.78
N SER A 104 10.29 -1.10 -11.77
CA SER A 104 10.59 -1.98 -12.92
C SER A 104 11.20 -3.30 -12.48
N LYS A 105 12.16 -3.27 -11.55
CA LYS A 105 12.77 -4.49 -10.99
C LYS A 105 11.75 -5.36 -10.26
N TRP A 106 10.85 -4.73 -9.49
CA TRP A 106 9.77 -5.46 -8.82
C TRP A 106 8.80 -6.09 -9.83
N LEU A 107 8.42 -5.36 -10.87
CA LEU A 107 7.58 -5.86 -11.97
C LEU A 107 8.21 -7.04 -12.71
N ASP A 108 9.51 -6.97 -13.02
CA ASP A 108 10.22 -8.09 -13.64
C ASP A 108 10.30 -9.31 -12.71
N SER A 109 10.61 -9.08 -11.43
CA SER A 109 10.66 -10.13 -10.41
C SER A 109 9.30 -10.81 -10.23
N LEU A 110 8.21 -10.05 -10.34
CA LEU A 110 6.83 -10.55 -10.26
C LEU A 110 6.54 -11.56 -11.38
N VAL A 111 6.87 -11.23 -12.63
CA VAL A 111 6.56 -12.09 -13.78
C VAL A 111 7.57 -13.21 -13.98
N THR A 112 8.77 -13.10 -13.41
CA THR A 112 9.80 -14.16 -13.41
C THR A 112 9.73 -15.06 -12.20
N GLY A 113 8.82 -14.82 -11.25
CA GLY A 113 8.66 -15.63 -10.04
C GLY A 113 9.82 -15.49 -9.04
N LYS A 114 10.54 -14.36 -9.08
CA LYS A 114 11.75 -14.09 -8.27
C LYS A 114 11.50 -13.09 -7.13
N LEU A 115 10.24 -12.83 -6.80
CA LEU A 115 9.94 -11.95 -5.67
C LEU A 115 10.49 -12.52 -4.36
N PRO A 116 11.00 -11.66 -3.46
CA PRO A 116 11.32 -12.09 -2.10
C PRO A 116 10.10 -12.72 -1.44
N ALA A 117 10.33 -13.77 -0.64
CA ALA A 117 9.27 -14.41 0.12
C ALA A 117 8.66 -13.43 1.13
N ALA A 118 7.34 -13.39 1.21
CA ALA A 118 6.60 -12.58 2.18
C ALA A 118 6.54 -13.30 3.55
N THR A 119 7.71 -13.51 4.17
CA THR A 119 7.89 -14.33 5.40
C THR A 119 7.06 -13.88 6.60
N HIS A 120 6.65 -12.60 6.64
CA HIS A 120 5.90 -12.01 7.74
C HIS A 120 4.45 -11.70 7.39
N ARG A 121 3.99 -12.01 6.17
CA ARG A 121 2.62 -11.74 5.73
C ARG A 121 1.59 -12.31 6.70
N GLU A 122 1.68 -13.59 7.02
CA GLU A 122 0.71 -14.27 7.88
C GLU A 122 0.75 -13.71 9.31
N ALA A 123 1.94 -13.53 9.88
CA ALA A 123 2.11 -12.93 11.21
C ALA A 123 1.52 -11.51 11.29
N PHE A 124 1.71 -10.70 10.24
CA PHE A 124 1.13 -9.37 10.15
C PHE A 124 -0.41 -9.42 10.10
N LEU A 125 -0.99 -10.31 9.30
CA LEU A 125 -2.44 -10.48 9.22
C LEU A 125 -3.04 -10.99 10.55
N GLN A 126 -2.35 -11.91 11.22
CA GLN A 126 -2.74 -12.39 12.55
C GLN A 126 -2.65 -11.29 13.60
N TYR A 127 -1.62 -10.46 13.58
CA TYR A 127 -1.53 -9.27 14.42
C TYR A 127 -2.70 -8.32 14.15
N LEU A 128 -3.03 -8.07 12.88
CA LEU A 128 -4.17 -7.21 12.56
C LEU A 128 -5.48 -7.76 13.11
N ALA A 129 -5.74 -9.05 12.90
CA ALA A 129 -6.99 -9.69 13.32
C ALA A 129 -7.15 -9.79 14.84
N ASN A 130 -6.06 -10.07 15.55
CA ASN A 130 -6.14 -10.42 16.97
C ASN A 130 -5.74 -9.27 17.91
N GLU A 131 -4.86 -8.36 17.46
CA GLU A 131 -4.29 -7.32 18.32
C GLU A 131 -4.61 -5.90 17.86
N TYR A 132 -4.57 -5.61 16.56
CA TYR A 132 -4.76 -4.24 16.07
C TYR A 132 -6.25 -3.88 15.96
N CYS A 133 -7.02 -4.67 15.22
CA CYS A 133 -8.42 -4.38 14.95
C CYS A 133 -9.27 -4.54 16.21
N ILE A 134 -10.26 -3.67 16.36
CA ILE A 134 -11.35 -3.88 17.31
C ILE A 134 -12.41 -4.72 16.59
N PRO A 135 -12.99 -5.75 17.22
CA PRO A 135 -14.01 -6.59 16.58
C PRO A 135 -15.22 -5.76 16.17
N GLU A 136 -15.88 -6.17 15.08
CA GLU A 136 -17.12 -5.56 14.55
C GLU A 136 -16.97 -4.14 13.99
N HIS A 137 -17.97 -3.72 13.24
CA HIS A 137 -18.01 -2.40 12.64
C HIS A 137 -18.40 -1.34 13.69
N HIS A 138 -17.61 -0.27 13.82
CA HIS A 138 -17.85 0.80 14.81
C HIS A 138 -19.22 1.49 14.69
N LYS A 139 -19.88 1.44 13.52
CA LYS A 139 -21.27 1.94 13.32
C LYS A 139 -22.37 0.97 13.77
N ALA A 140 -22.03 -0.25 14.15
CA ALA A 140 -22.94 -1.25 14.70
C ALA A 140 -22.25 -2.04 15.83
N PRO A 141 -21.82 -1.37 16.91
CA PRO A 141 -21.01 -2.00 17.96
C PRO A 141 -21.88 -2.85 18.89
N SER A 142 -21.39 -4.04 19.26
CA SER A 142 -21.96 -4.82 20.35
C SER A 142 -21.26 -4.53 21.69
N GLN A 143 -21.72 -5.18 22.75
CA GLN A 143 -21.03 -5.17 24.04
C GLN A 143 -19.57 -5.66 23.94
N ALA A 144 -19.29 -6.60 23.03
CA ALA A 144 -17.94 -7.12 22.82
C ALA A 144 -17.01 -6.03 22.24
N HIS A 145 -17.50 -5.23 21.28
CA HIS A 145 -16.78 -4.08 20.73
C HIS A 145 -16.40 -3.07 21.82
N PHE A 146 -17.37 -2.63 22.63
CA PHE A 146 -17.11 -1.68 23.71
C PHE A 146 -16.15 -2.24 24.76
N SER A 147 -16.28 -3.51 25.11
CA SER A 147 -15.37 -4.17 26.04
C SER A 147 -13.93 -4.24 25.51
N ALA A 148 -13.76 -4.48 24.21
CA ALA A 148 -12.45 -4.48 23.57
C ALA A 148 -11.80 -3.10 23.56
N ILE A 149 -12.58 -2.04 23.28
CA ILE A 149 -12.10 -0.65 23.36
C ILE A 149 -11.70 -0.30 24.80
N ALA A 150 -12.57 -0.56 25.78
CA ALA A 150 -12.30 -0.25 27.18
C ALA A 150 -11.02 -0.94 27.67
N ARG A 151 -10.83 -2.21 27.31
CA ARG A 151 -9.60 -2.96 27.61
C ARG A 151 -8.38 -2.27 26.99
N ARG A 152 -8.45 -1.86 25.72
CA ARG A 152 -7.33 -1.23 25.02
C ARG A 152 -6.95 0.13 25.61
N LEU A 153 -7.95 0.95 25.97
CA LEU A 153 -7.70 2.26 26.59
C LEU A 153 -7.18 2.14 28.03
N SER A 154 -7.51 1.06 28.74
CA SER A 154 -7.03 0.82 30.11
C SER A 154 -5.64 0.21 30.17
N ASP A 155 -5.08 -0.21 29.04
CA ASP A 155 -3.79 -0.85 28.94
C ASP A 155 -2.67 0.19 28.92
N ALA A 156 -2.17 0.53 30.12
CA ALA A 156 -1.12 1.53 30.30
C ALA A 156 0.18 1.17 29.56
N SER A 157 0.41 -0.10 29.20
CA SER A 157 1.59 -0.51 28.43
C SER A 157 1.57 0.00 26.97
N ARG A 158 0.39 0.39 26.47
CA ARG A 158 0.20 0.93 25.12
C ARG A 158 0.26 2.46 25.06
N LEU A 159 0.33 3.14 26.21
CA LEU A 159 0.43 4.59 26.28
C LEU A 159 1.90 5.00 26.16
N VAL A 160 2.27 5.67 25.07
CA VAL A 160 3.59 6.28 24.92
C VAL A 160 3.58 7.63 25.64
N PRO A 161 4.52 7.92 26.56
CA PRO A 161 4.60 9.22 27.21
C PRO A 161 4.83 10.33 26.18
N ILE A 162 4.08 11.43 26.28
CA ILE A 162 4.16 12.58 25.36
C ILE A 162 5.58 13.16 25.25
N SER A 163 6.46 12.93 26.24
CA SER A 163 7.85 13.38 26.22
C SER A 163 8.75 12.69 25.19
N GLU A 164 8.42 11.47 24.75
CA GLU A 164 9.26 10.73 23.81
C GLU A 164 8.97 11.08 22.33
N THR A 165 7.75 11.54 22.02
CA THR A 165 7.32 11.82 20.65
C THR A 165 7.83 13.16 20.08
N LEU A 166 8.11 14.14 20.95
CA LEU A 166 8.56 15.48 20.54
C LEU A 166 10.09 15.59 20.34
N GLY A 167 10.86 14.61 20.83
CA GLY A 167 12.32 14.58 20.72
C GLY A 167 12.83 13.99 19.39
N SER A 168 12.06 13.11 18.75
CA SER A 168 12.46 12.48 17.48
C SER A 168 12.04 13.28 16.25
N GLU A 169 10.96 14.06 16.31
CA GLU A 169 10.54 14.93 15.19
C GLU A 169 11.48 16.13 14.99
N THR A 170 12.02 16.67 16.08
CA THR A 170 12.99 17.79 16.02
C THR A 170 14.37 17.34 15.54
N ALA A 171 14.81 16.11 15.84
CA ALA A 171 16.08 15.59 15.36
C ALA A 171 16.06 15.29 13.84
N ALA A 172 14.97 14.68 13.34
CA ALA A 172 14.83 14.34 11.92
C ALA A 172 14.67 15.56 11.01
N GLN A 173 13.99 16.62 11.48
CA GLN A 173 13.85 17.88 10.74
C GLN A 173 15.17 18.67 10.67
N ASN A 174 16.00 18.61 11.72
CA ASN A 174 17.28 19.32 11.75
C ASN A 174 18.36 18.67 10.85
N GLU A 175 18.29 17.35 10.62
CA GLU A 175 19.21 16.66 9.70
C GLU A 175 18.85 16.94 8.21
N GLU A 176 17.57 16.98 7.85
CA GLU A 176 17.12 17.32 6.48
C GLU A 176 17.41 18.79 6.11
N GLU A 177 17.28 19.75 7.04
CA GLU A 177 17.62 21.16 6.76
C GLU A 177 19.14 21.41 6.67
N SER A 178 19.96 20.64 7.40
CA SER A 178 21.42 20.73 7.34
C SER A 178 21.99 20.21 6.02
N GLU A 179 21.40 19.17 5.43
CA GLU A 179 21.87 18.59 4.17
C GLU A 179 21.47 19.45 2.95
N PHE A 180 20.35 20.19 3.05
CA PHE A 180 19.89 21.10 1.99
C PHE A 180 20.62 22.45 1.98
N ALA A 181 21.16 22.89 3.13
CA ALA A 181 21.94 24.13 3.23
C ALA A 181 23.41 23.97 2.77
N ALA A 182 23.88 22.74 2.54
CA ALA A 182 25.26 22.41 2.17
C ALA A 182 25.44 22.01 0.69
N ALA A 183 24.39 22.07 -0.13
CA ALA A 183 24.40 21.81 -1.58
C ALA A 183 24.14 23.09 -2.39
#